data_AF-A0A833QEV9-F1
#
_entry.id   AF-A0A833QEV9-F1
#
_cell.length_a   1.000
_cell.length_b   1.000
_cell.length_c   1.000
_cell.angle_alpha   90.00
_cell.angle_beta   90.00
_cell.angle_gamma   90.00
#
_symmetry.space_group_name_H-M   'P 1'
#
loop_
_entity.id
_entity.type
_entity.pdbx_description
1 polymer ?
#
loop_
_entity_poly.entity_id
_entity_poly.type
_entity_poly.pdbx_seq_one_letter_code
_entity_poly.pdbx_strand_id
1 'polypeptide(L)'
;MPVPQEFRDALVGAGWRVGRSPVHHSVAAADGTLKILLKLEDNRLIETVGIPAEDKKGSVRLTACVSSQVGCPLRCSFCATGKGGFSRNLKPHEIVEQVLVIEELFKHRVSNVVYHAGYLF
;
A
#
# COMPACT_ATOMS: atom_id res chain seq x y z
N MET A 1 0.95 26.69 9.18
CA MET A 1 2.30 26.94 9.72
C MET A 1 3.20 25.81 9.28
N PRO A 2 4.34 26.09 8.62
CA PRO A 2 5.37 25.08 8.43
C PRO A 2 5.96 24.67 9.78
N VAL A 3 6.34 23.40 9.90
CA VAL A 3 6.99 22.85 11.10
C VAL A 3 8.36 23.52 11.29
N PRO A 4 8.73 24.01 12.49
CA PRO A 4 10.02 24.66 12.75
C PRO A 4 11.22 23.78 12.40
N GLN A 5 12.29 24.39 11.87
CA GLN A 5 13.50 23.67 11.45
C GLN A 5 14.15 22.91 12.63
N GLU A 6 14.29 23.55 13.78
CA GLU A 6 14.85 22.94 14.99
C GLU A 6 14.11 21.66 15.40
N PHE A 7 12.79 21.65 15.27
CA PHE A 7 11.98 20.47 15.59
C PHE A 7 12.20 19.34 14.56
N ARG A 8 12.34 19.67 13.27
CA ARG A 8 12.68 18.69 12.24
C ARG A 8 14.05 18.07 12.49
N ASP A 9 15.03 18.89 12.82
CA ASP A 9 16.40 18.43 13.10
C ASP A 9 16.46 17.56 14.35
N ALA A 10 15.70 17.92 15.40
CA ALA A 10 15.57 17.11 16.61
C ALA A 10 14.98 15.71 16.33
N LEU A 11 13.94 15.63 15.48
CA LEU A 11 13.36 14.34 15.07
C LEU A 11 14.35 13.48 14.29
N VAL A 12 15.05 14.08 13.32
CA VAL A 12 16.06 13.39 12.53
C VAL A 12 17.23 12.93 13.41
N GLY A 13 17.70 13.79 14.33
CA GLY A 13 18.75 13.47 15.30
C GLY A 13 18.36 12.36 16.28
N ALA A 14 17.07 12.27 16.63
CA ALA A 14 16.51 11.16 17.40
C ALA A 14 16.28 9.86 16.58
N GLY A 15 16.65 9.85 15.30
CA GLY A 15 16.58 8.68 14.43
C GLY A 15 15.21 8.44 13.78
N TRP A 16 14.27 9.38 13.89
CA TRP A 16 12.98 9.26 13.20
C TRP A 16 13.16 9.41 11.70
N ARG A 17 12.58 8.48 10.95
CA ARG A 17 12.56 8.49 9.49
C ARG A 17 11.12 8.64 9.02
N VAL A 18 10.94 9.51 8.04
CA VAL A 18 9.69 9.67 7.30
C VAL A 18 9.96 9.34 5.84
N GLY A 19 9.04 8.63 5.20
CA GLY A 19 9.21 8.18 3.83
C GLY A 19 8.13 7.18 3.45
N ARG A 20 8.17 6.75 2.20
CA ARG A 20 7.32 5.70 1.66
C ARG A 20 8.22 4.60 1.12
N SER A 21 7.80 3.36 1.23
CA SER A 21 8.40 2.26 0.47
C SER A 21 8.40 2.60 -1.03
N PRO A 22 9.53 2.40 -1.74
CA PRO A 22 9.58 2.66 -3.17
C PRO A 22 8.64 1.72 -3.93
N VAL A 23 8.02 2.28 -4.97
CA VAL A 23 7.29 1.48 -5.98
C VAL A 23 8.32 0.69 -6.78
N HIS A 24 8.30 -0.63 -6.60
CA HIS A 24 9.16 -1.56 -7.34
C HIS A 24 8.67 -1.79 -8.76
N HIS A 25 7.34 -1.94 -8.91
CA HIS A 25 6.69 -2.18 -10.19
C HIS A 25 5.22 -1.78 -10.11
N SER A 26 4.60 -1.46 -11.24
CA SER A 26 3.17 -1.20 -11.32
C SER A 26 2.59 -1.64 -12.66
N VAL A 27 1.35 -2.14 -12.64
CA VAL A 27 0.62 -2.56 -13.84
C VAL A 27 -0.76 -1.93 -13.84
N ALA A 28 -1.08 -1.20 -14.91
CA ALA A 28 -2.41 -0.63 -15.13
C ALA A 28 -3.27 -1.58 -15.98
N ALA A 29 -4.53 -1.74 -15.57
CA ALA A 29 -5.55 -2.45 -16.34
C ALA A 29 -6.40 -1.46 -17.18
N ALA A 30 -7.17 -2.00 -18.13
CA ALA A 30 -7.99 -1.19 -19.04
C ALA A 30 -9.14 -0.45 -18.34
N ASP A 31 -9.56 -0.90 -17.17
CA ASP A 31 -10.60 -0.27 -16.34
C ASP A 31 -10.04 0.83 -15.41
N GLY A 32 -8.75 1.14 -15.51
CA GLY A 32 -8.06 2.10 -14.65
C GLY A 32 -7.57 1.52 -13.32
N THR A 33 -7.81 0.23 -13.04
CA THR A 33 -7.23 -0.43 -11.87
C THR A 33 -5.71 -0.41 -11.96
N LEU A 34 -5.04 0.00 -10.88
CA LEU A 34 -3.59 0.05 -10.80
C LEU A 34 -3.09 -0.90 -9.71
N LYS A 35 -2.34 -1.90 -10.12
CA LYS A 35 -1.68 -2.86 -9.23
C LYS A 35 -0.25 -2.41 -8.98
N ILE A 36 0.13 -2.28 -7.71
CA ILE A 36 1.38 -1.64 -7.29
C ILE A 36 2.15 -2.60 -6.39
N LEU A 37 3.43 -2.79 -6.70
CA LEU A 37 4.36 -3.51 -5.84
C LEU A 37 5.23 -2.54 -5.08
N LEU A 38 5.15 -2.62 -3.75
CA LEU A 38 5.99 -1.85 -2.85
C LEU A 38 7.11 -2.73 -2.33
N LYS A 39 8.34 -2.18 -2.34
CA LYS A 39 9.50 -2.83 -1.74
C LYS A 39 9.73 -2.27 -0.33
N LEU A 40 9.49 -3.11 0.67
CA LEU A 40 9.64 -2.78 2.07
C LEU A 40 11.13 -2.67 2.46
N GLU A 41 11.39 -2.10 3.64
CA GLU A 41 12.76 -1.91 4.18
C GLU A 41 13.56 -3.22 4.26
N ASP A 42 12.88 -4.34 4.51
CA ASP A 42 13.49 -5.67 4.58
C ASP A 42 13.55 -6.40 3.23
N ASN A 43 13.45 -5.65 2.13
CA ASN A 43 13.46 -6.09 0.74
C ASN A 43 12.31 -7.01 0.32
N ARG A 44 11.32 -7.24 1.19
CA ARG A 44 10.11 -7.98 0.84
C ARG A 44 9.21 -7.12 -0.04
N LEU A 45 8.46 -7.78 -0.91
CA LEU A 45 7.47 -7.15 -1.77
C LEU A 45 6.07 -7.38 -1.21
N ILE A 46 5.25 -6.34 -1.24
CA ILE A 46 3.81 -6.43 -1.00
C ILE A 46 3.03 -5.82 -2.16
N GLU A 47 1.81 -6.31 -2.34
CA GLU A 47 0.90 -5.83 -3.37
C GLU A 47 -0.18 -4.94 -2.75
N THR A 48 -0.41 -3.79 -3.37
CA THR A 48 -1.57 -2.94 -3.13
C THR A 48 -2.24 -2.56 -4.44
N VAL A 49 -3.56 -2.36 -4.42
CA VAL A 49 -4.34 -2.11 -5.64
C VAL A 49 -5.23 -0.90 -5.46
N GLY A 50 -5.10 0.09 -6.35
CA GLY A 50 -6.04 1.19 -6.47
C GLY A 50 -7.11 0.86 -7.50
N ILE A 51 -8.38 0.93 -7.10
CA ILE A 51 -9.52 0.56 -7.94
C ILE A 51 -10.46 1.77 -8.04
N PRO A 52 -10.39 2.54 -9.14
CA PRO A 52 -11.34 3.62 -9.40
C PRO A 52 -12.68 3.03 -9.87
N ALA A 53 -13.78 3.61 -9.41
CA ALA A 53 -15.12 3.30 -9.88
C ALA A 53 -15.95 4.57 -9.96
N GLU A 54 -16.48 4.87 -11.13
CA GLU A 54 -17.42 6.00 -11.33
C GLU A 54 -18.83 5.56 -10.97
N ASP A 55 -19.52 6.36 -10.16
CA ASP A 55 -20.93 6.13 -9.86
C ASP A 55 -21.84 6.79 -10.91
N LYS A 56 -23.15 6.48 -10.85
CA LYS A 56 -24.14 7.02 -11.79
C LYS A 56 -24.30 8.55 -11.74
N LYS A 57 -23.72 9.22 -10.73
CA LYS A 57 -23.78 10.67 -10.53
C LYS A 57 -22.49 11.35 -11.02
N GLY A 58 -21.55 10.60 -11.61
CA GLY A 58 -20.26 11.10 -12.07
C GLY A 58 -19.22 11.29 -10.96
N SER A 59 -19.48 10.77 -9.75
CA SER A 59 -18.50 10.82 -8.66
C SER A 59 -17.58 9.60 -8.72
N VAL A 60 -16.27 9.84 -8.67
CA VAL A 60 -15.27 8.76 -8.64
C VAL A 60 -15.02 8.30 -7.21
N ARG A 61 -15.35 7.03 -6.94
CA ARG A 61 -14.95 6.32 -5.72
C ARG A 61 -13.62 5.62 -5.97
N LEU A 62 -12.60 5.93 -5.17
CA LEU A 62 -11.32 5.23 -5.21
C LEU A 62 -11.23 4.26 -4.02
N THR A 63 -11.17 2.97 -4.32
CA THR A 63 -10.97 1.92 -3.31
C THR A 63 -9.50 1.51 -3.26
N ALA A 64 -8.91 1.51 -2.07
CA ALA A 64 -7.59 0.95 -1.82
C ALA A 64 -7.72 -0.48 -1.29
N CYS A 65 -7.12 -1.43 -2.01
CA CYS A 65 -6.92 -2.79 -1.55
C CYS A 65 -5.54 -2.89 -0.89
N VAL A 66 -5.51 -3.06 0.43
CA VAL A 66 -4.28 -3.01 1.23
C VAL A 66 -3.93 -4.37 1.82
N SER A 67 -2.66 -4.75 1.69
CA SER A 67 -2.07 -5.90 2.36
C SER A 67 -1.89 -5.63 3.85
N SER A 68 -2.09 -6.64 4.69
CA SER A 68 -1.80 -6.59 6.14
C SER A 68 -0.63 -7.49 6.57
N GLN A 69 -0.18 -8.37 5.67
CA GLN A 69 0.85 -9.37 5.93
C GLN A 69 1.74 -9.54 4.69
N VAL A 70 2.97 -9.99 4.91
CA VAL A 70 3.80 -10.55 3.86
C VAL A 70 3.57 -12.06 3.83
N GLY A 71 2.82 -12.52 2.83
CA GLY A 71 2.32 -13.90 2.78
C GLY A 71 1.07 -14.11 3.64
N CYS A 72 0.56 -15.34 3.69
CA CYS A 72 -0.62 -15.68 4.48
C CYS A 72 -0.49 -17.10 5.09
N PRO A 73 -0.74 -17.27 6.41
CA PRO A 73 -0.56 -18.55 7.08
C PRO A 73 -1.70 -19.54 6.83
N LEU A 74 -2.84 -19.07 6.32
CA LEU A 74 -4.06 -19.88 6.17
C LEU A 74 -3.97 -20.94 5.07
N ARG A 75 -3.06 -20.78 4.09
CA ARG A 75 -2.82 -21.75 3.01
C ARG A 75 -4.09 -22.18 2.26
N CYS A 76 -5.01 -21.25 2.01
CA CYS A 76 -6.20 -21.53 1.21
C CYS A 76 -5.80 -22.04 -0.19
N SER A 77 -6.34 -23.19 -0.61
CA SER A 77 -5.92 -23.91 -1.83
C SER A 77 -6.07 -23.11 -3.13
N PHE A 78 -7.04 -22.20 -3.17
CA PHE A 78 -7.32 -21.31 -4.29
C PHE A 78 -6.57 -19.98 -4.24
N CYS A 79 -5.94 -19.63 -3.10
CA CYS A 79 -5.29 -18.34 -2.92
C CYS A 79 -3.82 -18.42 -3.32
N ALA A 80 -3.40 -17.58 -4.26
CA ALA A 80 -2.00 -17.47 -4.65
C ALA A 80 -1.13 -17.15 -3.43
N THR A 81 -1.46 -16.10 -2.66
CA THR A 81 -0.74 -15.73 -1.44
C THR A 81 -0.65 -16.86 -0.41
N GLY A 82 -1.71 -17.67 -0.27
CA GLY A 82 -1.72 -18.83 0.63
C GLY A 82 -0.71 -19.91 0.24
N LYS A 83 -0.41 -20.07 -1.06
CA LYS A 83 0.61 -21.01 -1.55
C LYS A 83 2.05 -20.50 -1.30
N GLY A 84 2.23 -19.18 -1.18
CA GLY A 84 3.54 -18.54 -0.96
C GLY A 84 4.06 -18.65 0.48
N GLY A 85 3.24 -19.18 1.39
CA GLY A 85 3.57 -19.27 2.81
C GLY A 85 3.40 -17.93 3.55
N PHE A 86 3.80 -17.92 4.81
CA PHE A 86 3.74 -16.75 5.69
C PHE A 86 5.15 -16.34 6.09
N SER A 87 5.43 -15.03 6.03
CA SER A 87 6.70 -14.48 6.52
C SER A 87 6.50 -13.66 7.79
N ARG A 88 5.70 -12.59 7.74
CA ARG A 88 5.44 -11.72 8.90
C ARG A 88 4.21 -10.84 8.71
N ASN A 89 3.73 -10.26 9.81
CA ASN A 89 2.77 -9.17 9.75
C ASN A 89 3.45 -7.86 9.32
N LEU A 90 2.67 -6.97 8.71
CA LEU A 90 3.11 -5.62 8.40
C LEU A 90 3.09 -4.73 9.66
N LYS A 91 4.04 -3.82 9.73
CA LYS A 91 4.04 -2.72 10.69
C LYS A 91 2.93 -1.72 10.33
N PRO A 92 2.37 -0.96 11.29
CA PRO A 92 1.29 -0.02 11.00
C PRO A 92 1.59 0.97 9.86
N HIS A 93 2.83 1.48 9.79
CA HIS A 93 3.22 2.40 8.71
C HIS A 93 3.27 1.73 7.33
N GLU A 94 3.64 0.44 7.25
CA GLU A 94 3.63 -0.34 6.00
C GLU A 94 2.20 -0.58 5.48
N ILE A 95 1.20 -0.51 6.35
CA ILE A 95 -0.23 -0.58 5.95
C ILE A 95 -0.71 0.80 5.49
N VAL A 96 -0.43 1.85 6.28
CA VAL A 96 -0.88 3.21 5.97
C VAL A 96 -0.23 3.74 4.68
N GLU A 97 1.04 3.43 4.43
CA GLU A 97 1.74 3.91 3.23
C GLU A 97 1.10 3.41 1.93
N GLN A 98 0.45 2.25 1.93
CA GLN A 98 -0.24 1.72 0.75
C GLN A 98 -1.37 2.65 0.31
N VAL A 99 -2.15 3.18 1.27
CA VAL A 99 -3.20 4.16 0.99
C VAL A 99 -2.59 5.46 0.47
N LEU A 100 -1.52 5.94 1.10
CA LEU A 100 -0.86 7.19 0.71
C LEU A 100 -0.27 7.12 -0.71
N VAL A 101 0.33 5.99 -1.07
CA VAL A 101 0.86 5.76 -2.43
C VAL A 101 -0.28 5.74 -3.45
N ILE A 102 -1.41 5.10 -3.13
CA ILE A 102 -2.58 5.10 -4.01
C ILE A 102 -3.11 6.53 -4.22
N GLU A 103 -3.31 7.30 -3.15
CA GLU A 103 -3.75 8.70 -3.28
C GLU A 103 -2.78 9.56 -4.10
N GLU A 104 -1.47 9.34 -3.91
CA GLU A 104 -0.43 10.04 -4.64
C GLU A 104 -0.41 9.72 -6.14
N LEU A 105 -0.63 8.45 -6.51
CA LEU A 105 -0.64 7.99 -7.89
C LEU A 105 -1.92 8.38 -8.63
N PHE A 106 -3.07 8.28 -7.97
CA PHE A 106 -4.37 8.63 -8.57
C PHE A 106 -4.69 10.12 -8.51
N LYS A 107 -3.94 10.90 -7.72
CA LYS A 107 -4.26 12.32 -7.42
C LYS A 107 -5.69 12.52 -6.94
N HIS A 108 -6.22 11.52 -6.25
CA HIS A 108 -7.58 11.49 -5.75
C HIS A 108 -7.62 10.83 -4.39
N ARG A 109 -8.52 11.29 -3.51
CA ARG A 109 -8.62 10.76 -2.15
C ARG A 109 -9.22 9.36 -2.17
N VAL A 110 -8.63 8.45 -1.40
CA VAL A 110 -9.20 7.13 -1.16
C VAL A 110 -10.44 7.28 -0.29
N SER A 111 -11.57 6.74 -0.76
CA SER A 111 -12.85 6.81 -0.07
C SER A 111 -13.32 5.47 0.48
N ASN A 112 -12.62 4.38 0.16
CA ASN A 112 -12.90 3.04 0.67
C ASN A 112 -11.61 2.24 0.83
N VAL A 113 -11.50 1.45 1.90
CA VAL A 113 -10.34 0.60 2.17
C VAL A 113 -10.81 -0.82 2.39
N VAL A 114 -10.20 -1.77 1.68
CA VAL A 114 -10.45 -3.20 1.84
C VAL A 114 -9.13 -3.90 2.12
N TYR A 115 -9.15 -4.88 3.04
CA TYR A 115 -7.97 -5.65 3.38
C TYR A 115 -7.90 -6.93 2.56
N HIS A 116 -6.72 -7.25 2.06
CA HIS A 116 -6.42 -8.51 1.41
C HIS A 116 -5.04 -9.03 1.86
N ALA A 117 -4.68 -10.23 1.42
CA ALA A 117 -3.34 -10.76 1.61
C ALA A 117 -2.63 -10.78 0.25
N GLY A 118 -1.68 -9.88 0.04
CA GLY A 118 -0.84 -9.83 -1.16
C GLY A 118 0.57 -10.32 -0.88
N TYR A 119 1.02 -11.33 -1.62
CA TYR A 119 2.44 -11.72 -1.70
C TYR A 119 2.74 -12.09 -3.14
N LEU A 120 3.86 -11.60 -3.67
CA LEU A 120 4.33 -12.07 -4.97
C LEU A 120 5.20 -13.31 -4.81
N PHE A 121 5.01 -14.21 -5.77
CA PHE A 121 6.01 -15.18 -6.19
C PHE A 121 6.99 -14.51 -7.15
#